data_AF-A0ABD5XRP0-F1
#
_entry.id   AF-A0ABD5XRP0-F1
#
_cell.length_a   1.000
_cell.length_b   1.000
_cell.length_c   1.000
_cell.angle_alpha   90.00
_cell.angle_beta   90.00
_cell.angle_gamma   90.00
#
_symmetry.space_group_name_H-M   'P 1'
#
loop_
_entity.id
_entity.type
_entity.pdbx_description
1 polymer ?
#
loop_
_entity_poly.entity_id
_entity_poly.type
_entity_poly.pdbx_seq_one_letter_code
_entity_poly.pdbx_strand_id
1 'polypeptide(L)'
;MATLPESEALAGEFDVPDDVRPVVDRVVSFVEEEVLPYEAEHAAHVGGPLDYLDDDGLMKPETRAMQAEIRERSADAGLYALHMPAEVGGGGLSLREMFYVQEAVFRYGTGHGSSVARAMLAWTEGPSPRWSTSTRHNAGSGWNRS
;
A
#
# COMPACT_ATOMS: atom_id res chain seq x y z
N MET A 1 24.14 9.31 -18.76
CA MET A 1 23.27 8.31 -18.10
C MET A 1 23.80 6.95 -18.51
N ALA A 2 24.67 6.35 -17.69
CA ALA A 2 25.30 5.07 -18.02
C ALA A 2 24.22 3.99 -17.95
N THR A 3 23.82 3.46 -19.10
CA THR A 3 23.10 2.19 -19.20
C THR A 3 24.03 1.13 -18.64
N LEU A 4 23.58 0.44 -17.59
CA LEU A 4 24.29 -0.73 -17.08
C LEU A 4 24.55 -1.69 -18.25
N PRO A 5 25.75 -2.30 -18.36
CA PRO A 5 26.02 -3.27 -19.41
C PRO A 5 24.99 -4.40 -19.33
N GLU A 6 24.43 -4.83 -20.47
CA GLU A 6 23.37 -5.87 -20.53
C GLU A 6 23.74 -7.17 -19.80
N SER A 7 25.04 -7.44 -19.63
CA SER A 7 25.58 -8.58 -18.86
C SER A 7 25.44 -8.45 -17.33
N GLU A 8 25.08 -7.27 -16.82
CA GLU A 8 24.76 -6.99 -15.42
C GLU A 8 23.26 -6.65 -15.23
N ALA A 9 22.43 -6.81 -16.27
CA ALA A 9 20.99 -6.87 -16.06
C ALA A 9 20.73 -8.02 -15.07
N LEU A 10 19.98 -7.75 -13.99
CA LEU A 10 19.67 -8.73 -12.95
C LEU A 10 19.08 -9.98 -13.61
N ALA A 11 19.91 -11.01 -13.79
CA ALA A 11 19.52 -12.25 -14.44
C ALA A 11 18.68 -13.07 -13.46
N GLY A 12 17.37 -13.12 -13.69
CA GLY A 12 16.45 -13.99 -12.94
C GLY A 12 15.00 -13.51 -13.01
N GLU A 13 14.09 -14.49 -13.07
CA GLU A 13 12.69 -14.28 -12.71
C GLU A 13 12.62 -14.42 -11.18
N PHE A 14 12.20 -13.36 -10.49
CA PHE A 14 12.11 -13.34 -9.03
C PHE A 14 10.66 -13.63 -8.64
N ASP A 15 10.31 -14.90 -8.62
CA ASP A 15 9.00 -15.32 -8.12
C ASP A 15 8.81 -14.90 -6.66
N VAL A 16 7.56 -14.59 -6.31
CA VAL A 16 7.17 -14.34 -4.92
C VAL A 16 7.37 -15.65 -4.13
N PRO A 17 8.16 -15.64 -3.04
CA PRO A 17 8.32 -16.81 -2.18
C PRO A 17 6.98 -17.32 -1.65
N ASP A 18 6.84 -18.64 -1.50
CA ASP A 18 5.55 -19.27 -1.13
C ASP A 18 5.01 -18.80 0.23
N ASP A 19 5.88 -18.45 1.16
CA ASP A 19 5.55 -17.89 2.47
C ASP A 19 5.10 -16.42 2.42
N VAL A 20 5.57 -15.66 1.42
CA VAL A 20 5.22 -14.25 1.19
C VAL A 20 3.96 -14.12 0.32
N ARG A 21 3.73 -15.06 -0.59
CA ARG A 21 2.64 -15.05 -1.57
C ARG A 21 1.26 -14.78 -0.96
N PRO A 22 0.84 -15.39 0.17
CA PRO A 22 -0.45 -15.08 0.78
C PRO A 22 -0.59 -13.61 1.21
N VAL A 23 0.50 -12.96 1.62
CA VAL A 23 0.47 -11.53 1.99
C VAL A 23 0.35 -10.66 0.73
N VAL A 24 1.08 -11.00 -0.32
CA VAL A 24 1.00 -10.31 -1.62
C VAL A 24 -0.40 -10.43 -2.21
N ASP A 25 -1.01 -11.63 -2.18
CA ASP A 25 -2.37 -11.85 -2.67
C ASP A 25 -3.38 -11.00 -1.89
N ARG A 26 -3.25 -10.90 -0.56
CA ARG A 26 -4.10 -10.02 0.26
C ARG A 26 -3.94 -8.53 -0.10
N VAL A 27 -2.72 -8.10 -0.41
CA VAL A 27 -2.45 -6.72 -0.86
C VAL A 27 -3.10 -6.47 -2.22
N VAL A 28 -2.97 -7.39 -3.15
CA VAL A 28 -3.63 -7.34 -4.47
C VAL A 28 -5.15 -7.23 -4.31
N SER A 29 -5.77 -8.12 -3.52
CA SER A 29 -7.21 -8.07 -3.26
C SER A 29 -7.63 -6.75 -2.61
N PHE A 30 -6.88 -6.22 -1.64
CA PHE A 30 -7.19 -4.91 -1.05
C PHE A 30 -7.15 -3.79 -2.09
N VAL A 31 -6.16 -3.78 -2.99
CA VAL A 31 -6.10 -2.78 -4.05
C VAL A 31 -7.32 -2.90 -4.98
N GLU A 32 -7.65 -4.11 -5.40
CA GLU A 32 -8.74 -4.36 -6.36
C GLU A 32 -10.14 -4.10 -5.78
N GLU A 33 -10.36 -4.43 -4.51
CA GLU A 33 -11.67 -4.39 -3.88
C GLU A 33 -11.93 -3.08 -3.13
N GLU A 34 -10.90 -2.43 -2.59
CA GLU A 34 -11.05 -1.20 -1.79
C GLU A 34 -10.52 0.04 -2.51
N VAL A 35 -9.30 -0.04 -3.07
CA VAL A 35 -8.61 1.16 -3.58
C VAL A 35 -9.14 1.56 -4.96
N LEU A 36 -9.16 0.64 -5.93
CA LEU A 36 -9.57 0.96 -7.30
C LEU A 36 -11.03 1.46 -7.38
N PRO A 37 -12.00 0.85 -6.66
CA PRO A 37 -13.36 1.39 -6.63
C PRO A 37 -13.43 2.78 -6.00
N TYR A 38 -12.67 3.01 -4.93
CA TYR A 38 -12.59 4.32 -4.28
C TYR A 38 -12.00 5.39 -5.19
N GLU A 39 -10.94 5.08 -5.94
CA GLU A 39 -10.36 5.98 -6.93
C GLU A 39 -11.34 6.27 -8.09
N ALA A 40 -12.09 5.27 -8.54
CA ALA A 40 -13.10 5.43 -9.59
C ALA A 40 -14.23 6.38 -9.15
N GLU A 41 -14.71 6.27 -7.90
CA GLU A 41 -15.71 7.19 -7.34
C GLU A 41 -15.19 8.64 -7.26
N HIS A 42 -13.88 8.80 -7.04
CA HIS A 42 -13.23 10.10 -6.86
C HIS A 42 -12.39 10.52 -8.07
N ALA A 43 -12.73 10.03 -9.27
CA ALA A 43 -11.92 10.23 -10.48
C ALA A 43 -11.63 11.71 -10.81
N ALA A 44 -12.46 12.66 -10.35
CA ALA A 44 -12.21 14.10 -10.50
C ALA A 44 -10.94 14.60 -9.77
N HIS A 45 -10.47 13.87 -8.75
CA HIS A 45 -9.30 14.24 -7.94
C HIS A 45 -8.07 13.41 -8.27
N VAL A 46 -8.24 12.25 -8.91
CA VAL A 46 -7.15 11.28 -9.08
C VAL A 46 -7.09 10.64 -10.46
N GLY A 47 -8.09 10.82 -11.33
CA GLY A 47 -8.21 10.11 -12.61
C GLY A 47 -7.18 10.53 -13.67
N GLY A 48 -6.74 11.78 -13.65
CA GLY A 48 -5.71 12.33 -14.53
C GLY A 48 -4.32 12.42 -13.88
N PRO A 49 -3.24 12.54 -14.69
CA PRO A 49 -1.85 12.58 -14.19
C PRO A 49 -1.53 13.75 -13.27
N LEU A 50 -2.32 14.83 -13.28
CA LEU A 50 -2.11 16.03 -12.45
C LEU A 50 -3.34 16.41 -11.63
N ASP A 51 -4.42 15.63 -11.69
CA ASP A 51 -5.70 16.01 -11.07
C ASP A 51 -5.59 16.12 -9.54
N TYR A 52 -4.60 15.46 -8.96
CA TYR A 52 -4.29 15.51 -7.54
C TYR A 52 -3.51 16.76 -7.11
N LEU A 53 -3.10 17.61 -8.06
CA LEU A 53 -2.38 18.86 -7.82
C LEU A 53 -3.30 20.07 -8.04
N ASP A 54 -3.08 21.12 -7.25
CA ASP A 54 -3.65 22.45 -7.45
C ASP A 54 -2.84 23.27 -8.47
N ASP A 55 -3.28 24.50 -8.71
CA ASP A 55 -2.68 25.40 -9.70
C ASP A 55 -1.23 25.82 -9.34
N ASP A 56 -0.85 25.70 -8.07
CA ASP A 56 0.52 25.94 -7.58
C ASP A 56 1.39 24.69 -7.63
N GLY A 57 0.85 23.56 -8.10
CA GLY A 57 1.53 22.27 -8.18
C GLY A 57 1.66 21.57 -6.82
N LEU A 58 0.89 21.99 -5.81
CA LEU A 58 0.82 21.33 -4.51
C LEU A 58 -0.30 20.30 -4.52
N MET A 59 -0.15 19.24 -3.71
CA MET A 59 -1.23 18.26 -3.57
C MET A 59 -2.48 18.91 -2.99
N LYS A 60 -3.63 18.65 -3.60
CA LYS A 60 -4.93 19.14 -3.14
C LYS A 60 -5.28 18.60 -1.75
N PRO A 61 -5.91 19.39 -0.86
CA PRO A 61 -6.39 18.91 0.43
C PRO A 61 -7.28 17.66 0.33
N GLU A 62 -8.11 17.57 -0.70
CA GLU A 62 -9.01 16.45 -0.98
C GLU A 62 -8.21 15.17 -1.25
N THR A 63 -7.19 15.23 -2.12
CA THR A 63 -6.30 14.10 -2.36
C THR A 63 -5.56 13.67 -1.08
N ARG A 64 -5.14 14.63 -0.25
CA ARG A 64 -4.49 14.30 1.04
C ARG A 64 -5.44 13.56 1.98
N ALA A 65 -6.71 13.97 2.02
CA ALA A 65 -7.75 13.30 2.81
C ALA A 65 -8.01 11.88 2.28
N MET A 66 -8.11 11.73 0.96
CA MET A 66 -8.25 10.41 0.32
C MET A 66 -7.08 9.47 0.67
N GLN A 67 -5.84 9.96 0.65
CA GLN A 67 -4.69 9.15 1.07
C GLN A 67 -4.74 8.78 2.56
N ALA A 68 -5.26 9.66 3.41
CA ALA A 68 -5.46 9.36 4.83
C ALA A 68 -6.50 8.26 5.04
N GLU A 69 -7.59 8.29 4.28
CA GLU A 69 -8.63 7.26 4.35
C GLU A 69 -8.11 5.90 3.90
N ILE A 70 -7.38 5.81 2.78
CA ILE A 70 -6.76 4.55 2.35
C ILE A 70 -5.72 4.04 3.36
N ARG A 71 -4.96 4.94 4.00
CA ARG A 71 -4.05 4.58 5.10
C ARG A 71 -4.81 3.91 6.25
N GLU A 72 -5.91 4.50 6.68
CA GLU A 72 -6.74 3.97 7.77
C GLU A 72 -7.34 2.62 7.40
N ARG A 73 -7.93 2.49 6.19
CA ARG A 73 -8.47 1.21 5.70
C ARG A 73 -7.40 0.11 5.63
N SER A 74 -6.20 0.45 5.15
CA SER A 74 -5.07 -0.49 5.11
C SER A 74 -4.60 -0.90 6.51
N ALA A 75 -4.60 0.04 7.46
CA ALA A 75 -4.25 -0.24 8.84
C ALA A 75 -5.27 -1.17 9.50
N ASP A 76 -6.57 -0.95 9.26
CA ASP A 76 -7.65 -1.80 9.75
C ASP A 76 -7.60 -3.21 9.14
N ALA A 77 -7.19 -3.33 7.87
CA ALA A 77 -6.91 -4.60 7.20
C ALA A 77 -5.62 -5.30 7.66
N GLY A 78 -4.78 -4.62 8.46
CA GLY A 78 -3.48 -5.13 8.92
C GLY A 78 -2.41 -5.16 7.82
N LEU A 79 -2.55 -4.32 6.79
CA LEU A 79 -1.65 -4.26 5.62
C LEU A 79 -0.72 -3.03 5.64
N TYR A 80 -0.98 -2.04 6.50
CA TYR A 80 -0.23 -0.78 6.48
C TYR A 80 1.24 -0.95 6.89
N ALA A 81 1.50 -1.63 8.02
CA ALA A 81 2.82 -1.73 8.63
C ALA A 81 3.47 -3.11 8.46
N LEU A 82 3.42 -3.69 7.26
CA LEU A 82 3.88 -5.06 7.00
C LEU A 82 5.37 -5.29 7.32
N HIS A 83 6.21 -4.26 7.20
CA HIS A 83 7.64 -4.31 7.48
C HIS A 83 8.00 -4.25 8.98
N MET A 84 7.04 -3.91 9.83
CA MET A 84 7.28 -3.72 11.26
C MET A 84 7.21 -5.05 12.00
N PRO A 85 7.94 -5.22 13.12
CA PRO A 85 7.90 -6.46 13.89
C PRO A 85 6.48 -6.81 14.37
N ALA A 86 6.18 -8.10 14.41
CA ALA A 86 4.86 -8.59 14.83
C ALA A 86 4.56 -8.23 16.30
N GLU A 87 5.58 -8.10 17.14
CA GLU A 87 5.47 -7.75 18.57
C GLU A 87 4.92 -6.34 18.79
N VAL A 88 5.02 -5.47 17.80
CA VAL A 88 4.44 -4.10 17.82
C VAL A 88 3.22 -3.97 16.91
N GLY A 89 2.64 -5.10 16.46
CA GLY A 89 1.45 -5.15 15.62
C GLY A 89 1.70 -4.97 14.12
N GLY A 90 2.94 -5.14 13.65
CA GLY A 90 3.28 -5.15 12.23
C GLY A 90 3.17 -6.53 11.58
N GLY A 91 3.51 -6.61 10.29
CA GLY A 91 3.46 -7.87 9.52
C GLY A 91 4.70 -8.76 9.62
N GLY A 92 5.80 -8.26 10.19
CA GLY A 92 7.05 -9.01 10.39
C GLY A 92 7.86 -9.26 9.11
N LEU A 93 7.53 -8.63 7.98
CA LEU A 93 8.26 -8.82 6.74
C LEU A 93 9.64 -8.15 6.81
N SER A 94 10.65 -8.86 6.33
CA SER A 94 11.95 -8.30 6.03
C SER A 94 11.86 -7.29 4.88
N LEU A 95 12.89 -6.44 4.75
CA LEU A 95 12.97 -5.50 3.63
C LEU A 95 12.99 -6.20 2.27
N ARG A 96 13.54 -7.43 2.19
CA ARG A 96 13.52 -8.23 0.96
C ARG A 96 12.09 -8.61 0.58
N GLU A 97 11.32 -9.10 1.54
CA GLU A 97 9.95 -9.56 1.29
C GLU A 97 9.02 -8.38 0.98
N MET A 98 9.27 -7.23 1.61
CA MET A 98 8.59 -5.98 1.32
C MET A 98 8.75 -5.50 -0.13
N PHE A 99 9.79 -5.91 -0.87
CA PHE A 99 9.89 -5.56 -2.28
C PHE A 99 8.79 -6.21 -3.13
N TYR A 100 8.37 -7.44 -2.82
CA TYR A 100 7.27 -8.09 -3.53
C TYR A 100 5.93 -7.38 -3.28
N VAL A 101 5.71 -6.92 -2.04
CA VAL A 101 4.53 -6.13 -1.68
C VAL A 101 4.53 -4.78 -2.41
N GLN A 102 5.66 -4.07 -2.39
CA GLN A 102 5.80 -2.80 -3.10
C GLN A 102 5.59 -2.98 -4.60
N GLU A 103 6.23 -3.99 -5.20
CA GLU A 103 6.06 -4.30 -6.62
C GLU A 103 4.57 -4.52 -6.96
N ALA A 104 3.86 -5.33 -6.16
CA ALA A 104 2.44 -5.58 -6.35
C ALA A 104 1.62 -4.29 -6.32
N VAL A 105 1.85 -3.39 -5.35
CA VAL A 105 1.16 -2.09 -5.29
C VAL A 105 1.51 -1.19 -6.48
N PHE A 106 2.80 -1.11 -6.85
CA PHE A 106 3.25 -0.23 -7.93
C PHE A 106 2.88 -0.71 -9.34
N ARG A 107 2.50 -1.98 -9.52
CA ARG A 107 1.89 -2.47 -10.78
C ARG A 107 0.58 -1.76 -11.11
N TYR A 108 -0.14 -1.26 -10.10
CA TYR A 108 -1.34 -0.45 -10.29
C TYR A 108 -1.05 1.03 -10.61
N GLY A 109 0.23 1.45 -10.54
CA GLY A 109 0.71 2.71 -11.09
C GLY A 109 1.50 3.59 -10.12
N THR A 110 2.37 4.43 -10.69
CA THR A 110 3.19 5.42 -9.97
C THR A 110 2.76 6.87 -10.21
N GLY A 111 1.88 7.14 -11.20
CA GLY A 111 1.53 8.50 -11.62
C GLY A 111 0.52 8.64 -12.78
N HIS A 112 -0.32 7.64 -13.05
CA HIS A 112 -1.38 7.72 -14.07
C HIS A 112 -2.71 7.20 -13.49
N GLY A 113 -3.39 7.99 -12.66
CA GLY A 113 -4.72 7.61 -12.15
C GLY A 113 -4.75 7.05 -10.73
N SER A 114 -3.70 6.35 -10.30
CA SER A 114 -3.61 5.78 -8.94
C SER A 114 -2.76 6.66 -8.01
N SER A 115 -3.37 7.68 -7.42
CA SER A 115 -2.67 8.57 -6.49
C SER A 115 -2.66 8.05 -5.05
N VAL A 116 -3.58 7.15 -4.69
CA VAL A 116 -3.78 6.73 -3.30
C VAL A 116 -3.43 5.28 -3.00
N ALA A 117 -3.27 4.40 -4.00
CA ALA A 117 -2.82 3.02 -3.74
C ALA A 117 -1.52 2.95 -2.93
N ARG A 118 -0.52 3.78 -3.26
CA ARG A 118 0.75 3.82 -2.48
C ARG A 118 0.55 4.20 -1.02
N ALA A 119 -0.52 4.95 -0.71
CA ALA A 119 -0.80 5.39 0.65
C ALA A 119 -1.15 4.19 1.55
N MET A 120 -1.53 3.04 0.99
CA MET A 120 -1.77 1.84 1.78
C MET A 120 -0.50 1.31 2.46
N LEU A 121 0.70 1.73 2.06
CA LEU A 121 1.97 1.24 2.60
C LEU A 121 2.62 2.26 3.53
N ALA A 122 3.08 1.78 4.69
CA ALA A 122 4.00 2.51 5.53
C ALA A 122 5.43 2.41 5.00
N TRP A 123 6.14 3.55 4.97
CA TRP A 123 7.53 3.66 4.53
C TRP A 123 8.49 3.68 5.73
N THR A 124 8.99 4.87 6.09
CA THR A 124 9.77 5.08 7.32
C THR A 124 8.89 5.29 8.55
N GLU A 125 7.59 5.36 8.36
CA GLU A 125 6.61 5.66 9.40
C GLU A 125 6.15 4.35 10.05
N GLY A 126 6.66 4.02 11.23
CA GLY A 126 6.25 2.84 12.01
C GLY A 126 4.91 3.05 12.76
N PRO A 127 4.50 2.10 13.63
CA PRO A 127 3.30 2.20 14.45
C PRO A 127 3.50 3.31 15.49
N SER A 128 3.24 4.56 15.10
CA SER A 128 3.32 5.68 16.01
C SER A 128 2.16 5.61 17.02
N PRO A 129 2.33 6.08 18.27
CA PRO A 129 1.27 6.08 19.28
C PRO A 129 -0.02 6.81 18.87
N ARG A 130 0.04 7.67 17.84
CA ARG A 130 -1.15 8.31 17.24
C ARG A 130 -2.05 7.34 16.46
N TRP A 131 -1.56 6.15 16.11
CA TRP A 131 -2.25 5.16 15.27
C TRP A 131 -2.64 3.86 15.98
N SER A 132 -2.05 3.57 17.15
CA SER A 132 -2.45 2.41 17.97
C SER A 132 -3.87 2.51 18.54
N THR A 133 -4.49 3.69 18.47
CA THR A 133 -5.91 3.89 18.80
C THR A 133 -6.87 3.38 17.73
N SER A 134 -6.46 3.32 16.46
CA SER A 134 -7.29 2.82 15.35
C SER A 134 -7.39 1.28 15.38
N THR A 135 -6.26 0.61 15.60
CA THR A 135 -6.13 -0.86 15.60
C THR A 135 -6.77 -1.55 16.83
N ARG A 136 -7.35 -0.81 17.80
CA ARG A 136 -8.05 -1.41 18.95
C ARG A 136 -9.36 -2.12 18.59
N HIS A 137 -9.87 -1.98 17.37
CA HIS A 137 -11.09 -2.68 16.94
C HIS A 137 -10.85 -4.12 16.46
N ASN A 138 -9.60 -4.59 16.33
CA ASN A 138 -9.29 -5.94 15.85
C ASN A 138 -9.01 -6.98 16.97
N ALA A 139 -9.40 -6.69 18.21
CA ALA A 139 -9.35 -7.65 19.31
C ALA A 139 -10.77 -8.04 19.73
N GLY A 140 -11.54 -8.69 18.84
CA GLY A 140 -12.83 -9.23 19.23
C GLY A 140 -13.84 -9.49 18.11
N SER A 141 -13.55 -10.34 17.15
CA SER A 141 -14.62 -11.10 16.48
C SER A 141 -14.11 -12.44 15.97
N GLY A 142 -14.05 -13.40 16.89
CA GLY A 142 -13.98 -14.81 16.52
C GLY A 142 -15.24 -15.20 15.76
N TRP A 143 -15.13 -15.34 14.44
CA TRP A 143 -16.17 -15.96 13.63
C TRP A 143 -16.12 -17.48 13.84
N ASN A 144 -16.84 -17.93 14.85
CA ASN A 144 -17.22 -19.33 15.03
C ASN A 144 -18.26 -19.68 13.95
N ARG A 145 -17.92 -20.57 13.01
CA ARG A 145 -18.88 -21.17 12.08
C ARG A 145 -19.43 -22.45 12.72
N SER A 146 -20.72 -22.44 13.03
CA SER A 146 -21.58 -23.62 13.17
C SER A 146 -22.58 -23.62 12.03
#